data_AF-A0A645G9I1-F1
#
_entry.id   AF-A0A645G9I1-F1
#
_cell.length_a   1.000
_cell.length_b   1.000
_cell.length_c   1.000
_cell.angle_alpha   90.00
_cell.angle_beta   90.00
_cell.angle_gamma   90.00
#
_symmetry.space_group_name_H-M   'P 1'
#
loop_
_entity.id
_entity.type
_entity.pdbx_description
1 polymer ?
#
loop_
_entity_poly.entity_id
_entity_poly.type
_entity_poly.pdbx_seq_one_letter_code
_entity_poly.pdbx_strand_id
1 'polypeptide(L)'
;MPYAILTGALPADKMGTYMGIFNFFIVIPQILAASILGFVTKDIFGGQVIFTMVLAGCSLIIGALSVFFVQDRDDVYKLKKS
;
A
#
# COMPACT_ATOMS: atom_id res chain seq x y z
N MET A 1 4.74 -4.69 10.61
CA MET A 1 3.35 -4.74 11.10
C MET A 1 3.08 -3.49 11.95
N PRO A 2 2.61 -2.38 11.38
CA PRO A 2 2.39 -1.12 12.10
C PRO A 2 1.43 -1.24 13.29
N TYR A 3 0.41 -2.11 13.15
CA TYR A 3 -0.52 -2.48 14.24
C TYR A 3 0.21 -3.02 15.47
N ALA A 4 1.19 -3.92 15.26
CA ALA A 4 1.97 -4.52 16.34
C ALA A 4 2.92 -3.51 17.03
N ILE A 5 3.39 -2.51 16.28
CA ILE A 5 4.20 -1.41 16.82
C ILE A 5 3.32 -0.49 17.67
N LEU A 6 2.10 -0.20 17.22
CA LEU A 6 1.13 0.61 17.96
C LEU A 6 0.66 -0.09 19.25
N THR A 7 0.42 -1.41 19.21
CA THR A 7 0.04 -2.19 20.40
C THR A 7 1.08 -2.21 21.49
N GLY A 8 2.37 -2.21 21.12
CA GLY A 8 3.47 -2.23 22.08
C GLY A 8 3.68 -0.89 22.79
N ALA A 9 3.15 0.20 22.24
CA ALA A 9 3.31 1.56 22.75
C ALA A 9 2.07 2.10 23.50
N LEU A 10 0.96 1.35 23.55
CA LEU A 10 -0.32 1.82 24.09
C LEU A 10 -0.64 1.19 25.47
N PRO A 11 -1.21 1.98 26.42
CA PRO A 11 -1.67 1.45 27.71
C PRO A 11 -2.74 0.36 27.52
N ALA A 12 -2.59 -0.78 28.19
CA ALA A 12 -3.49 -1.93 28.06
C ALA A 12 -4.97 -1.58 28.32
N ASP A 13 -5.21 -0.63 29.23
CA ASP A 13 -6.52 -0.21 29.69
C ASP A 13 -7.36 0.53 28.62
N LYS A 14 -6.72 1.01 27.54
CA LYS A 14 -7.38 1.68 26.40
C LYS A 14 -7.09 1.03 25.06
N MET A 15 -6.48 -0.17 25.07
CA MET A 15 -6.04 -0.86 23.86
C MET A 15 -7.20 -1.04 22.88
N GLY A 16 -8.39 -1.47 23.33
CA GLY A 16 -9.56 -1.64 22.46
C GLY A 16 -9.97 -0.37 21.70
N THR A 17 -9.98 0.79 22.37
CA THR A 17 -10.39 2.06 21.74
C THR A 17 -9.37 2.54 20.71
N TYR A 18 -8.08 2.55 21.05
CA TYR A 18 -7.03 2.99 20.12
C TYR A 18 -6.86 2.04 18.93
N MET A 19 -7.04 0.73 19.16
CA MET A 19 -6.99 -0.29 18.12
C MET A 19 -8.19 -0.19 17.18
N GLY A 20 -9.37 0.13 17.69
CA GLY A 20 -10.56 0.40 16.87
C GLY A 20 -10.33 1.60 15.94
N ILE A 21 -9.82 2.73 16.49
CA ILE A 21 -9.53 3.94 15.71
C ILE A 21 -8.53 3.64 14.59
N PHE A 22 -7.44 2.93 14.87
CA PHE A 22 -6.46 2.55 13.86
C PHE A 22 -7.04 1.68 12.74
N ASN A 23 -7.88 0.70 13.10
CA ASN A 23 -8.57 -0.13 12.11
C ASN A 23 -9.47 0.71 11.20
N PHE A 24 -10.20 1.71 11.73
CA PHE A 24 -10.98 2.63 10.90
C PHE A 24 -10.11 3.39 9.89
N PHE A 25 -8.95 3.88 10.31
CA PHE A 25 -8.04 4.61 9.42
C PHE A 25 -7.43 3.75 8.31
N ILE A 26 -7.28 2.44 8.50
CA ILE A 26 -6.85 1.54 7.42
C ILE A 26 -8.01 1.15 6.52
N VAL A 27 -9.15 0.80 7.13
CA VAL A 27 -10.29 0.24 6.41
C VAL A 27 -10.99 1.28 5.55
N ILE A 28 -11.11 2.53 5.98
CA ILE A 28 -11.78 3.59 5.20
C ILE A 28 -11.07 3.81 3.84
N PRO A 29 -9.74 4.07 3.78
CA PRO A 29 -9.02 4.13 2.51
C PRO A 29 -9.08 2.83 1.71
N GLN A 30 -9.03 1.68 2.38
CA GLN A 30 -9.08 0.37 1.70
C GLN A 30 -10.43 0.14 1.00
N ILE A 31 -11.55 0.48 1.65
CA ILE A 31 -12.90 0.39 1.05
C ILE A 31 -13.02 1.37 -0.12
N LEU A 32 -12.49 2.59 0.02
CA LEU A 32 -12.48 3.56 -1.06
C LEU A 32 -11.71 3.04 -2.28
N ALA A 33 -10.50 2.53 -2.06
CA ALA A 33 -9.68 1.94 -3.12
C ALA A 33 -10.34 0.71 -3.76
N ALA A 34 -10.91 -0.18 -2.95
CA ALA A 34 -11.62 -1.37 -3.42
C ALA A 34 -12.87 -1.01 -4.22
N SER A 35 -13.58 0.06 -3.85
CA SER A 35 -14.75 0.56 -4.58
C SER A 35 -14.36 1.11 -5.95
N ILE A 36 -13.30 1.93 -6.02
CA ILE A 36 -12.78 2.47 -7.28
C ILE A 36 -12.30 1.31 -8.18
N LEU A 37 -11.53 0.37 -7.63
CA LEU A 37 -11.05 -0.78 -8.37
C LEU A 37 -12.21 -1.69 -8.84
N GLY A 38 -13.24 -1.88 -8.00
CA GLY A 38 -14.44 -2.64 -8.33
C GLY A 38 -15.24 -1.99 -9.47
N PHE A 39 -15.34 -0.66 -9.48
CA PHE A 39 -15.94 0.11 -10.58
C PHE A 39 -15.14 -0.08 -11.88
N VAL A 40 -13.82 0.10 -11.83
CA VAL A 40 -12.92 -0.15 -12.97
C VAL A 40 -13.04 -1.58 -13.49
N THR A 41 -13.12 -2.58 -12.59
CA THR A 41 -13.32 -3.99 -12.95
C THR A 41 -14.64 -4.21 -13.68
N LYS A 42 -15.71 -3.56 -13.24
CA LYS A 42 -17.05 -3.73 -13.79
C LYS A 42 -17.18 -3.07 -15.16
N ASP A 43 -16.75 -1.83 -15.29
CA ASP A 43 -16.92 -1.01 -16.51
C ASP A 43 -15.87 -1.32 -17.59
N ILE A 44 -14.61 -1.59 -17.22
CA ILE A 44 -13.54 -1.85 -18.19
C ILE A 44 -13.41 -3.35 -18.51
N PHE A 45 -13.58 -4.23 -17.52
CA PHE A 45 -13.35 -5.67 -17.66
C PHE A 45 -14.64 -6.51 -17.68
N GLY A 46 -15.82 -5.87 -17.82
CA GLY A 46 -17.11 -6.56 -17.91
C GLY A 46 -17.48 -7.37 -16.67
N GLY A 47 -16.91 -7.03 -15.50
CA GLY A 47 -17.15 -7.74 -14.24
C GLY A 47 -16.25 -8.96 -14.02
N GLN A 48 -15.28 -9.23 -14.88
CA GLN A 48 -14.34 -10.34 -14.71
C GLN A 48 -13.13 -9.93 -13.87
N VAL A 49 -13.22 -10.18 -12.56
CA VAL A 49 -12.18 -9.87 -11.55
C VAL A 49 -10.80 -10.42 -11.92
N ILE A 50 -10.76 -11.56 -12.61
CA ILE A 50 -9.51 -12.19 -13.07
C ILE A 50 -8.69 -11.23 -13.95
N PHE A 51 -9.32 -10.51 -14.88
CA PHE A 51 -8.58 -9.61 -15.76
C PHE A 51 -8.02 -8.38 -15.03
N THR A 52 -8.73 -7.88 -14.03
CA THR A 52 -8.21 -6.80 -13.17
C THR A 52 -7.05 -7.27 -12.29
N MET A 53 -7.09 -8.52 -11.80
CA MET A 53 -5.98 -9.10 -11.05
C MET A 53 -4.73 -9.30 -11.92
N VAL A 54 -4.91 -9.77 -13.16
CA VAL A 54 -3.82 -9.88 -14.15
C VAL A 54 -3.25 -8.51 -14.48
N LEU A 55 -4.10 -7.49 -14.70
CA LEU A 55 -3.65 -6.11 -14.92
C LEU A 55 -2.82 -5.60 -13.73
N ALA A 56 -3.27 -5.83 -12.50
CA ALA A 56 -2.54 -5.44 -11.30
C ALA A 56 -1.16 -6.12 -11.21
N GLY A 57 -1.09 -7.41 -11.54
CA GLY A 57 0.17 -8.16 -11.61
C GLY A 57 1.12 -7.60 -12.69
N CYS A 58 0.60 -7.34 -13.89
CA CYS A 58 1.37 -6.71 -14.96
C CYS A 58 1.89 -5.32 -14.56
N SER A 59 1.07 -4.51 -13.89
CA SER A 59 1.46 -3.19 -13.38
C SER A 59 2.62 -3.27 -12.37
N LEU A 60 2.60 -4.26 -11.48
CA LEU A 60 3.71 -4.50 -10.54
C LEU A 60 5.01 -4.87 -11.27
N ILE A 61 4.93 -5.71 -12.31
CA ILE A 61 6.10 -6.08 -13.12
C ILE A 61 6.64 -4.84 -13.84
N ILE A 62 5.76 -4.04 -14.45
CA ILE A 62 6.16 -2.80 -15.11
C ILE A 62 6.79 -1.82 -14.12
N GLY A 63 6.24 -1.69 -12.90
CA GLY A 63 6.81 -0.89 -11.83
C GLY A 63 8.19 -1.38 -11.42
N ALA A 64 8.36 -2.69 -11.21
CA ALA A 64 9.64 -3.30 -10.90
C ALA A 64 10.68 -3.06 -12.01
N LEU A 65 10.28 -3.18 -13.27
CA LEU A 65 11.13 -2.85 -14.42
C LEU A 65 11.46 -1.36 -14.48
N SER A 66 10.50 -0.49 -14.15
CA SER A 66 10.69 0.96 -14.15
C SER A 66 11.73 1.39 -13.12
N VAL A 67 11.81 0.72 -11.97
CA VAL A 67 12.85 0.96 -10.95
C VAL A 67 14.26 0.75 -11.51
N PHE A 68 14.47 -0.20 -12.43
CA PHE A 68 15.78 -0.37 -13.08
C PHE A 68 16.16 0.79 -14.01
N PHE A 69 15.18 1.53 -14.53
CA PHE A 69 15.42 2.69 -15.39
C PHE A 69 15.49 4.00 -14.60
N VAL A 70 15.12 4.00 -13.32
CA VAL A 70 15.30 5.16 -12.44
C VAL A 70 16.79 5.35 -12.20
N GLN A 71 17.37 6.37 -12.82
CA GLN A 71 18.68 6.89 -12.45
C GLN A 71 18.52 7.73 -11.20
N ASP A 72 19.05 7.25 -10.07
CA ASP A 72 19.28 8.09 -8.89
C ASP A 72 20.24 9.23 -9.30
N ARG A 73 19.71 10.45 -9.38
CA ARG A 73 20.48 11.66 -9.70
C ARG A 73 21.00 12.39 -8.46
N ASP A 74 21.11 11.70 -7.33
CA ASP A 74 21.60 12.27 -6.07
C ASP A 74 22.69 11.42 -5.38
N ASP A 75 23.69 10.94 -6.14
CA ASP A 75 24.95 10.49 -5.54
C ASP A 75 25.89 11.68 -5.29
N VAL A 76 25.63 12.41 -4.19
CA VAL A 76 26.67 13.17 -3.45
C VAL A 76 26.64 12.78 -1.97
N TYR A 77 26.56 11.49 -1.65
CA TYR A 77 26.99 11.04 -0.33
C TYR A 77 28.51 10.85 -0.36
N LYS A 78 29.23 11.95 -0.07
CA LYS A 78 30.64 11.92 0.29
C LYS A 78 30.83 10.92 1.43
N LEU A 79 31.27 9.71 1.09
CA LEU A 79 31.95 8.82 2.02
C LEU A 79 33.32 9.44 2.33
N LYS A 80 33.34 10.48 3.18
CA LYS A 80 34.57 10.93 3.81
C LYS A 80 34.95 9.88 4.85
N LYS A 81 35.69 8.88 4.37
CA LYS A 81 36.50 7.98 5.19
C LYS A 81 37.38 8.83 6.10
N SER A 82 37.14 8.76 7.41
CA SER A 82 38.08 9.20 8.43
C SER A 82 39.06 8.08 8.74
#